data_AF-A0A061SB24-F1
#
_entry.id   AF-A0A061SB24-F1
#
_cell.length_a   1.000
_cell.length_b   1.000
_cell.length_c   1.000
_cell.angle_alpha   90.00
_cell.angle_beta   90.00
_cell.angle_gamma   90.00
#
_symmetry.space_group_name_H-M   'P 1'
#
loop_
_entity.id
_entity.type
_entity.pdbx_description
1 polymer ?
#
loop_
_entity_poly.entity_id
_entity_poly.type
_entity_poly.pdbx_seq_one_letter_code
_entity_poly.pdbx_strand_id
1 'polypeptide(L)'
;MSGEKFYQREADATMSPLSPHVNKEVHGSASLAVIQDKTDWMFDPCLFREFDQRFGPHTLDAAAASDGSNAQLSRFCHESDSFLRKELAEGERVWMNPPYNSIHLFLLHYLEEKDRKTSIT
;
A
#
# COMPACT_ATOMS: atom_id res chain seq x y z
N MET A 1 -12.11 -36.86 -3.21
CA MET A 1 -12.37 -36.10 -1.97
C MET A 1 -11.18 -36.30 -1.04
N SER A 2 -10.43 -35.25 -0.72
CA SER A 2 -9.79 -35.05 0.59
C SER A 2 -9.01 -33.73 0.56
N GLY A 3 -9.73 -32.63 0.80
CA GLY A 3 -9.14 -31.42 1.36
C GLY A 3 -9.07 -31.56 2.87
N GLU A 4 -8.24 -30.71 3.48
CA GLU A 4 -7.90 -30.64 4.92
C GLU A 4 -6.83 -31.65 5.35
N LYS A 5 -5.67 -31.15 5.80
CA LYS A 5 -5.49 -30.66 7.17
C LYS A 5 -4.08 -30.07 7.38
N PHE A 6 -4.01 -29.26 8.44
CA PHE A 6 -2.84 -28.95 9.29
C PHE A 6 -1.96 -27.75 8.92
N TYR A 7 -2.37 -26.58 9.44
CA TYR A 7 -1.45 -25.60 10.00
C TYR A 7 -1.43 -25.79 11.52
N GLN A 8 -0.38 -26.40 12.08
CA GLN A 8 -0.03 -26.22 13.48
C GLN A 8 1.49 -26.31 13.70
N ARG A 9 2.01 -25.19 14.22
CA ARG A 9 3.14 -24.97 15.15
C ARG A 9 4.30 -25.95 15.12
N GLU A 10 5.51 -25.39 15.06
CA GLU A 10 6.47 -25.55 16.15
C GLU A 10 7.13 -24.20 16.49
N ALA A 11 7.15 -23.91 17.79
CA ALA A 11 7.86 -22.83 18.41
C ALA A 11 9.03 -23.47 19.12
N ASP A 12 10.25 -23.20 18.67
CA ASP A 12 11.47 -23.55 19.41
C ASP A 12 12.59 -22.57 19.07
N ALA A 13 12.74 -21.58 19.94
CA ALA A 13 13.98 -20.83 20.12
C ALA A 13 14.04 -20.36 21.58
N THR A 14 14.48 -21.28 22.44
CA THR A 14 15.27 -21.05 23.67
C THR A 14 15.07 -19.70 24.39
N MET A 15 14.17 -19.68 25.37
CA MET A 15 14.15 -18.67 26.44
C MET A 15 15.28 -18.96 27.43
N SER A 16 16.22 -18.02 27.56
CA SER A 16 17.11 -17.93 28.72
C SER A 16 16.54 -16.84 29.65
N PRO A 17 16.32 -17.10 30.95
CA PRO A 17 15.69 -16.13 31.83
C PRO A 17 16.67 -15.01 32.18
N LEU A 18 16.41 -13.79 31.69
CA LEU A 18 17.13 -12.60 32.14
C LEU A 18 16.67 -12.24 33.57
N SER A 19 17.64 -12.19 34.47
CA SER A 19 17.50 -11.78 35.87
C SER A 19 16.84 -10.40 36.04
N PRO A 20 16.16 -10.13 37.17
CA PRO A 20 15.50 -8.85 37.39
C PRO A 20 16.54 -7.77 37.73
N HIS A 21 16.99 -7.03 36.72
CA HIS A 21 17.64 -5.74 36.98
C HIS A 21 16.55 -4.72 37.31
N VAL A 22 16.44 -4.42 38.61
CA VAL A 22 15.72 -3.28 39.15
C VAL A 22 16.27 -2.01 38.51
N ASN A 23 15.52 -1.43 37.59
CA ASN A 23 15.75 -0.07 37.14
C ASN A 23 14.96 0.87 38.04
N LYS A 24 15.70 1.66 38.82
CA LYS A 24 15.16 2.76 39.63
C LYS A 24 14.36 3.71 38.74
N GLU A 25 13.21 4.11 39.26
CA GLU A 25 12.31 5.10 38.67
C GLU A 25 13.07 6.38 38.31
N VAL A 26 12.91 6.83 37.06
CA VAL A 26 13.22 8.19 36.65
C VAL A 26 11.94 8.75 36.04
N HIS A 27 11.32 9.70 36.74
CA HIS A 27 10.22 10.50 36.24
C HIS A 27 10.69 11.29 35.02
N GLY A 28 10.38 10.78 33.83
CA GLY A 28 10.63 11.44 32.55
C GLY A 28 9.39 11.31 31.68
N SER A 29 8.81 12.44 31.32
CA SER A 29 7.65 12.59 30.43
C SER A 29 7.69 11.59 29.27
N ALA A 30 6.64 10.77 29.14
CA ALA A 30 6.50 9.85 28.03
C ALA A 30 6.45 10.66 26.72
N SER A 31 7.56 10.64 25.98
CA SER A 31 7.55 11.00 24.57
C SER A 31 6.56 10.08 23.89
N LEU A 32 5.44 10.64 23.43
CA LEU A 32 4.56 9.98 22.48
C LEU A 32 5.43 9.66 21.28
N ALA A 33 5.89 8.41 21.17
CA ALA A 33 6.52 7.92 19.96
C ALA A 33 5.49 8.17 18.85
N VAL A 34 5.77 9.16 18.02
CA VAL A 34 4.98 9.46 16.83
C VAL A 34 4.99 8.18 16.02
N ILE A 35 3.84 7.51 15.92
CA ILE A 35 3.67 6.41 14.99
C ILE A 35 3.95 7.05 13.62
N GLN A 36 5.11 6.72 13.05
CA GLN A 36 5.52 7.29 11.77
C GLN A 36 4.48 6.88 10.74
N ASP A 37 3.80 7.87 10.16
CA ASP A 37 2.85 7.63 9.09
C ASP A 37 3.60 7.06 7.88
N LYS A 38 3.11 5.94 7.35
CA LYS A 38 3.71 5.19 6.24
C LYS A 38 2.90 5.34 4.95
N THR A 39 1.95 6.26 4.93
CA THR A 39 1.12 6.59 3.77
C THR A 39 1.93 7.09 2.58
N ASP A 40 3.11 7.67 2.81
CA ASP A 40 3.96 8.26 1.75
C ASP A 40 5.02 7.30 1.19
N TRP A 41 5.02 6.01 1.58
CA TRP A 41 6.04 5.07 1.11
C TRP A 41 5.98 4.87 -0.40
N MET A 42 7.06 5.29 -1.07
CA MET A 42 7.24 5.12 -2.51
C MET A 42 7.80 3.71 -2.82
N PHE A 43 7.26 3.08 -3.87
CA PHE A 43 7.88 1.90 -4.46
C PHE A 43 9.24 2.26 -5.09
N ASP A 44 10.20 1.33 -5.12
CA ASP A 44 11.51 1.62 -5.70
C ASP A 44 11.38 2.05 -7.18
N PRO A 45 11.89 3.23 -7.59
CA PRO A 45 11.68 3.74 -8.95
C PRO A 45 12.34 2.89 -10.05
N CYS A 46 13.44 2.19 -9.75
CA CYS A 46 14.09 1.31 -10.71
C CYS A 46 13.23 0.06 -10.95
N LEU A 47 12.72 -0.56 -9.88
CA LEU A 47 11.77 -1.67 -9.98
C LEU A 47 10.46 -1.24 -10.62
N PHE A 48 9.93 -0.05 -10.30
CA PHE A 48 8.76 0.48 -10.99
C PHE A 48 8.99 0.52 -12.50
N ARG A 49 10.15 1.04 -12.94
CA ARG A 49 10.49 1.12 -14.37
C ARG A 49 10.53 -0.27 -15.02
N GLU A 50 11.07 -1.28 -14.34
CA GLU A 50 11.06 -2.66 -14.84
C GLU A 50 9.63 -3.20 -14.98
N PHE A 51 8.77 -2.94 -14.00
CA PHE A 51 7.36 -3.33 -14.04
C PHE A 51 6.59 -2.60 -15.13
N ASP A 52 6.84 -1.30 -15.29
CA ASP A 52 6.22 -0.47 -16.31
C ASP A 52 6.59 -0.92 -17.72
N GLN A 53 7.85 -1.31 -17.94
CA GLN A 53 8.28 -1.90 -19.21
C GLN A 53 7.57 -3.22 -19.52
N ARG A 54 7.26 -4.02 -18.50
CA ARG A 54 6.68 -5.36 -18.68
C ARG A 54 5.16 -5.38 -18.74
N PHE A 55 4.50 -4.56 -17.93
CA PHE A 55 3.03 -4.59 -17.73
C PHE A 55 2.34 -3.29 -18.16
N GLY A 56 3.12 -2.26 -18.46
CA GLY A 56 2.64 -0.96 -18.88
C GLY A 56 2.50 -0.82 -20.41
N PRO A 57 2.68 0.41 -20.94
CA PRO A 57 3.03 1.62 -20.19
C PRO A 57 1.85 2.07 -19.32
N HIS A 58 2.06 2.19 -18.02
CA HIS A 58 1.06 2.74 -17.11
C HIS A 58 0.86 4.22 -17.46
N THR A 59 -0.39 4.66 -17.40
CA THR A 59 -0.80 5.99 -17.83
C THR A 59 -1.18 6.89 -16.65
N LEU A 60 -1.46 6.31 -15.49
CA LEU A 60 -1.91 7.02 -14.29
C LEU A 60 -1.34 6.34 -13.04
N ASP A 61 -0.79 7.14 -12.11
CA ASP A 61 -0.50 6.71 -10.75
C ASP A 61 -1.68 7.04 -9.84
N ALA A 62 -2.33 6.03 -9.26
CA ALA A 62 -3.57 6.22 -8.52
C ALA A 62 -3.39 6.91 -7.17
N ALA A 63 -2.20 6.86 -6.58
CA ALA A 63 -1.98 7.34 -5.21
C ALA A 63 -0.57 7.85 -5.03
N ALA A 64 -0.44 9.18 -4.99
CA ALA A 64 0.77 9.88 -4.65
C ALA A 64 0.46 11.08 -3.72
N ALA A 65 1.51 11.64 -3.13
CA ALA A 65 1.47 12.89 -2.40
C ALA A 65 1.07 14.04 -3.33
N SER A 66 0.44 15.08 -2.78
CA SER A 66 -0.04 16.22 -3.58
C SER A 66 1.08 17.01 -4.26
N ASP A 67 2.31 16.93 -3.75
CA ASP A 67 3.49 17.54 -4.35
C ASP A 67 4.18 16.63 -5.40
N GLY A 68 3.68 15.41 -5.59
CA GLY A 68 4.22 14.42 -6.51
C GLY A 68 5.54 13.80 -6.08
N SER A 69 6.00 14.03 -4.83
CA SER A 69 7.31 13.58 -4.35
C SER A 69 7.51 12.06 -4.38
N ASN A 70 6.42 11.29 -4.31
CA ASN A 70 6.42 9.82 -4.42
C ASN A 70 5.67 9.29 -5.65
N ALA A 71 5.34 10.15 -6.62
CA ALA A 71 4.68 9.72 -7.85
C ALA A 71 5.65 8.98 -8.78
N GLN A 72 5.20 7.87 -9.36
CA GLN A 72 5.96 7.12 -10.36
C GLN A 72 5.76 7.62 -11.79
N LEU A 73 4.67 8.38 -12.01
CA LEU A 73 4.25 8.89 -13.31
C LEU A 73 3.98 10.39 -13.23
N SER A 74 4.07 11.08 -14.35
CA SER A 74 3.75 12.51 -14.44
C SER A 74 2.26 12.83 -14.25
N ARG A 75 1.38 11.88 -14.57
CA ARG A 75 -0.06 11.92 -14.22
C ARG A 75 -0.28 11.08 -12.97
N PHE A 76 -0.72 11.72 -11.90
CA PHE A 76 -1.00 11.06 -10.64
C PHE A 76 -2.21 11.66 -9.93
N CYS A 77 -2.84 10.84 -9.10
CA CYS A 77 -3.92 11.23 -8.19
C CYS A 77 -3.35 11.44 -6.78
N HIS A 78 -4.02 12.30 -6.01
CA HIS A 78 -3.71 12.61 -4.62
C HIS A 78 -5.02 12.88 -3.86
N GLU A 79 -4.98 13.20 -2.57
CA GLU A 79 -6.20 13.29 -1.74
C GLU A 79 -7.27 14.25 -2.30
N SER A 80 -6.86 15.42 -2.81
CA SER A 80 -7.76 16.41 -3.40
C SER A 80 -8.27 15.99 -4.79
N ASP A 81 -7.39 15.51 -5.68
CA ASP A 81 -7.75 14.86 -6.96
C ASP A 81 -7.77 13.32 -6.83
N SER A 82 -8.72 12.85 -6.02
CA SER A 82 -8.79 11.45 -5.60
C SER A 82 -9.10 10.49 -6.74
N PHE A 83 -8.33 9.40 -6.83
CA PHE A 83 -8.60 8.28 -7.73
C PHE A 83 -10.00 7.69 -7.52
N LEU A 84 -10.48 7.61 -6.27
CA LEU A 84 -11.79 7.04 -5.90
C LEU A 84 -12.99 7.84 -6.43
N ARG A 85 -12.75 9.01 -7.04
CA ARG A 85 -13.79 9.85 -7.67
C ARG A 85 -13.50 10.07 -9.16
N LYS A 86 -12.47 9.45 -9.70
CA LYS A 86 -12.00 9.68 -11.06
C LYS A 86 -12.63 8.66 -12.01
N GLU A 87 -13.27 9.15 -13.06
CA GLU A 87 -13.64 8.31 -14.19
C GLU A 87 -12.38 7.94 -14.97
N LEU A 88 -12.23 6.66 -15.33
CA LEU A 88 -11.06 6.21 -16.09
C LEU A 88 -11.28 6.42 -17.59
N ALA A 89 -10.23 6.80 -18.32
CA ALA A 89 -10.29 6.84 -19.78
C ALA A 89 -10.28 5.42 -20.39
N GLU A 90 -10.75 5.26 -21.64
CA GLU A 90 -10.64 3.97 -22.35
C GLU A 90 -9.16 3.61 -22.53
N GLY A 91 -8.81 2.34 -22.31
CA GLY A 91 -7.41 1.90 -22.34
C GLY A 91 -6.50 2.44 -21.22
N GLU A 92 -7.03 3.15 -20.21
CA GLU A 92 -6.23 3.62 -19.06
C GLU A 92 -5.65 2.44 -18.27
N ARG A 93 -4.34 2.49 -18.02
CA ARG A 93 -3.57 1.49 -17.25
C ARG A 93 -3.01 2.14 -15.99
N VAL A 94 -3.38 1.62 -14.84
CA VAL A 94 -3.22 2.29 -13.55
C VAL A 94 -2.11 1.60 -12.75
N TRP A 95 -1.10 2.37 -12.33
CA TRP A 95 -0.20 1.97 -11.25
C TRP A 95 -0.87 2.29 -9.91
N MET A 96 -0.82 1.35 -8.96
CA MET A 96 -1.61 1.43 -7.74
C MET A 96 -0.79 0.99 -6.53
N ASN A 97 -0.28 1.97 -5.78
CA ASN A 97 0.36 1.79 -4.48
C ASN A 97 -0.38 2.65 -3.40
N PRO A 98 -1.64 2.33 -3.07
CA PRO A 98 -2.46 3.15 -2.20
C PRO A 98 -2.14 2.91 -0.72
N PRO A 99 -2.64 3.77 0.19
CA PRO A 99 -2.55 3.54 1.62
C PRO A 99 -3.08 2.14 2.01
N TYR A 100 -2.34 1.44 2.88
CA TYR A 100 -2.60 0.05 3.23
C TYR A 100 -4.05 -0.22 3.67
N ASN A 101 -4.61 0.66 4.49
CA ASN A 101 -5.97 0.52 5.02
C ASN A 101 -7.07 0.77 3.97
N SER A 102 -6.71 1.27 2.79
CA SER A 102 -7.63 1.71 1.74
C SER A 102 -7.50 0.91 0.45
N ILE A 103 -6.61 -0.10 0.39
CA ILE A 103 -6.35 -0.91 -0.81
C ILE A 103 -7.67 -1.44 -1.42
N HIS A 104 -8.58 -1.93 -0.58
CA HIS A 104 -9.86 -2.49 -1.02
C HIS A 104 -10.74 -1.48 -1.78
N LEU A 105 -10.77 -0.21 -1.35
CA LEU A 105 -11.55 0.84 -2.01
C LEU A 105 -11.00 1.15 -3.40
N PHE A 106 -9.67 1.22 -3.54
CA PHE A 106 -9.02 1.48 -4.82
C PHE A 106 -9.26 0.35 -5.81
N LEU A 107 -9.18 -0.90 -5.36
CA LEU A 107 -9.46 -2.06 -6.20
C LEU A 107 -10.92 -2.11 -6.64
N LEU A 108 -11.86 -1.89 -5.72
CA LEU A 108 -13.30 -1.85 -6.05
C LEU A 108 -13.59 -0.77 -7.09
N HIS A 109 -13.11 0.45 -6.87
CA HIS A 109 -13.30 1.55 -7.83
C HIS A 109 -12.73 1.21 -9.21
N TYR A 110 -11.51 0.67 -9.28
CA TYR A 110 -10.91 0.28 -10.55
C TYR A 110 -11.73 -0.79 -11.30
N LEU A 111 -12.22 -1.81 -10.59
CA LEU A 111 -13.02 -2.88 -11.18
C LEU A 111 -14.38 -2.35 -11.66
N GLU A 112 -15.06 -1.51 -10.86
CA GLU A 112 -16.33 -0.88 -11.25
C GLU A 112 -16.19 0.00 -12.51
N GLU A 113 -15.11 0.78 -12.62
CA GLU A 113 -14.80 1.58 -13.81
C GLU A 113 -14.54 0.71 -15.05
N LYS A 114 -13.88 -0.44 -14.88
CA LYS A 114 -13.63 -1.40 -15.98
C LYS A 114 -14.90 -2.12 -16.43
N ASP A 115 -15.74 -2.54 -15.48
CA ASP A 115 -17.01 -3.22 -15.78
C ASP A 115 -18.02 -2.28 -16.45
N ARG A 116 -18.08 -1.02 -16.00
CA ARG A 116 -18.94 0.01 -16.62
C ARG A 116 -18.65 0.17 -18.10
N LYS A 117 -17.38 0.17 -18.50
CA LYS A 117 -16.97 0.33 -19.90
C LYS A 117 -17.20 -0.90 -20.75
N THR A 118 -16.97 -2.08 -20.18
CA THR A 118 -17.26 -3.35 -20.86
C THR A 118 -18.74 -3.49 -21.19
N SER A 119 -19.62 -2.91 -20.36
CA SER A 119 -21.08 -2.99 -20.55
C SER A 119 -21.66 -2.02 -21.59
N ILE A 120 -20.87 -1.07 -22.10
CA ILE A 120 -21.33 -0.01 -23.04
C ILE A 120 -20.90 -0.31 -24.49
N THR A 121 -20.15 -1.39 -24.73
CA THR A 121 -19.67 -1.80 -26.07
C THR A 121 -20.57 -2.89 -26.66
#